data_AF-A0A367LX79-F1
#
_entry.id   AF-A0A367LX79-F1
#
_cell.length_a   1.000
_cell.length_b   1.000
_cell.length_c   1.000
_cell.angle_alpha   90.00
_cell.angle_beta   90.00
_cell.angle_gamma   90.00
#
_symmetry.space_group_name_H-M   'P 1'
#
loop_
_entity.id
_entity.type
_entity.pdbx_description
1 polymer ?
#
loop_
_entity_poly.entity_id
_entity_poly.type
_entity_poly.pdbx_seq_one_letter_code
_entity_poly.pdbx_strand_id
1 'polypeptide(L)'
;LPLMKVSDYLTWLAEAILVEVLELAWRQLVQRHGRPLRADGTPCDPDFVIVGYGKVGGLEFGHGSDLDLVFIHDGDPQCETDGGKSIDGAQFFTRLGQKIIHFLTAQTPSGTLYEVDMRLRPSGAAGLLVSSLGAF
;
A
#
# COMPACT_ATOMS: atom_id res chain seq x y z
N LEU A 1 1.86 7.30 -30.41
CA LEU A 1 0.88 6.25 -30.06
C LEU A 1 -0.51 6.86 -30.02
N PRO A 2 -1.59 6.10 -30.31
CA PRO A 2 -2.96 6.54 -30.01
C PRO A 2 -3.08 6.90 -28.53
N LEU A 3 -3.81 7.97 -28.20
CA LEU A 3 -3.94 8.51 -26.84
C LEU A 3 -4.38 7.44 -25.82
N MET A 4 -5.35 6.60 -26.17
CA MET A 4 -5.81 5.51 -25.29
C MET A 4 -4.71 4.49 -24.95
N LYS A 5 -3.82 4.16 -25.90
CA LYS A 5 -2.71 3.22 -25.63
C LYS A 5 -1.68 3.81 -24.66
N VAL A 6 -1.53 5.13 -24.60
CA VAL A 6 -0.57 5.77 -23.70
C VAL A 6 -1.04 5.64 -22.25
N SER A 7 -2.32 5.87 -21.99
CA SER A 7 -2.89 5.71 -20.64
C SER A 7 -2.82 4.27 -20.15
N ASP A 8 -3.08 3.27 -21.01
CA ASP A 8 -2.93 1.86 -20.66
C ASP A 8 -1.51 1.54 -20.16
N TYR A 9 -0.47 1.95 -20.90
CA TYR A 9 0.92 1.72 -20.49
C TYR A 9 1.29 2.44 -19.20
N LEU A 10 0.76 3.65 -18.99
CA LEU A 10 1.03 4.40 -17.77
C LEU A 10 0.35 3.74 -16.56
N THR A 11 -0.86 3.19 -16.71
CA THR A 11 -1.51 2.41 -15.64
C THR A 11 -0.73 1.14 -15.33
N TRP A 12 -0.33 0.36 -16.34
CA TRP A 12 0.46 -0.85 -16.11
C TRP A 12 1.80 -0.57 -15.44
N LEU A 13 2.43 0.55 -15.80
CA LEU A 13 3.66 0.98 -15.14
C LEU A 13 3.41 1.32 -13.67
N ALA A 14 2.34 2.06 -13.36
CA ALA A 14 1.98 2.40 -11.99
C ALA A 14 1.68 1.14 -11.15
N GLU A 15 0.93 0.17 -11.70
CA GLU A 15 0.65 -1.11 -11.05
C GLU A 15 1.93 -1.90 -10.76
N ALA A 16 2.83 -2.02 -11.75
CA ALA A 16 4.10 -2.72 -11.58
C ALA A 16 4.97 -2.06 -10.49
N ILE A 17 5.01 -0.72 -10.45
CA ILE A 17 5.74 0.02 -9.40
C ILE A 17 5.11 -0.22 -8.02
N LEU A 18 3.78 -0.23 -7.90
CA LEU A 18 3.10 -0.47 -6.63
C LEU A 18 3.38 -1.87 -6.08
N VAL A 19 3.42 -2.88 -6.94
CA VAL A 19 3.81 -4.25 -6.56
C VAL A 19 5.21 -4.28 -5.97
N GLU A 20 6.19 -3.70 -6.67
CA GLU A 20 7.59 -3.66 -6.19
C GLU A 20 7.74 -2.86 -4.90
N VAL A 21 7.03 -1.73 -4.78
CA VAL A 21 7.03 -0.91 -3.56
C VAL A 21 6.46 -1.69 -2.37
N LEU A 22 5.35 -2.43 -2.57
CA LEU A 22 4.77 -3.29 -1.53
C LEU A 22 5.77 -4.36 -1.09
N GLU A 23 6.38 -5.08 -2.04
CA GLU A 23 7.35 -6.13 -1.73
C GLU A 23 8.58 -5.58 -0.99
N LEU A 24 9.11 -4.43 -1.40
CA LEU A 24 10.24 -3.78 -0.73
C LEU A 24 9.86 -3.29 0.67
N ALA A 25 8.67 -2.73 0.83
CA ALA A 25 8.17 -2.25 2.11
C ALA A 25 7.98 -3.40 3.09
N TRP A 26 7.32 -4.48 2.64
CA TRP A 26 7.07 -5.72 3.37
C TRP A 26 8.36 -6.38 3.83
N ARG A 27 9.30 -6.64 2.90
CA ARG A 27 10.59 -7.29 3.22
C ARG A 27 11.35 -6.57 4.34
N GLN A 28 11.42 -5.24 4.28
CA GLN A 28 12.12 -4.46 5.29
C GLN A 28 11.44 -4.47 6.66
N LEU A 29 10.10 -4.50 6.70
CA LEU A 29 9.36 -4.59 7.96
C LEU A 29 9.47 -5.99 8.56
N VAL A 30 9.30 -7.04 7.75
CA VAL A 30 9.45 -8.44 8.18
C VAL A 30 10.85 -8.70 8.72
N GLN A 31 11.89 -8.20 8.06
CA GLN A 31 13.27 -8.34 8.54
C GLN A 31 13.47 -7.74 9.94
N ARG A 32 12.73 -6.69 10.29
CA ARG A 32 12.88 -5.98 11.55
C ARG A 32 11.96 -6.50 12.66
N HIS A 33 10.71 -6.82 12.32
CA HIS A 33 9.64 -7.08 13.27
C HIS A 33 9.10 -8.52 13.20
N GLY A 34 9.48 -9.30 12.19
CA GLY A 34 8.82 -10.57 11.87
C GLY A 34 7.54 -10.33 11.06
N ARG A 35 6.84 -11.42 10.76
CA ARG A 35 5.56 -11.41 10.04
C ARG A 35 4.41 -11.16 11.02
N PRO A 36 3.41 -10.33 10.66
CA PRO A 36 2.14 -10.33 11.37
C PRO A 36 1.44 -11.68 11.20
N LEU A 37 0.49 -11.97 12.07
CA LEU A 37 -0.26 -13.23 12.08
C LEU A 37 -1.71 -13.00 11.68
N ARG A 38 -2.33 -14.02 11.09
CA ARG A 38 -3.79 -14.12 10.91
C ARG A 38 -4.45 -14.53 12.22
N ALA A 39 -5.78 -14.46 12.26
CA ALA A 39 -6.57 -14.84 13.44
C ALA A 39 -6.41 -16.32 13.85
N ASP A 40 -6.00 -17.19 12.91
CA ASP A 40 -5.71 -18.61 13.17
C ASP A 40 -4.26 -18.86 13.66
N GLY A 41 -3.47 -17.80 13.83
CA GLY A 41 -2.08 -17.84 14.25
C GLY A 41 -1.08 -18.15 13.13
N THR A 42 -1.52 -18.31 11.88
CA THR A 42 -0.61 -18.51 10.75
C THR A 42 0.04 -17.17 10.32
N PRO A 43 1.30 -17.16 9.86
CA PRO A 43 1.94 -15.94 9.37
C PRO A 43 1.27 -15.40 8.10
N CYS A 44 1.04 -14.10 8.06
CA CYS A 44 0.57 -13.39 6.87
C CYS A 44 1.62 -13.40 5.76
N ASP A 45 1.19 -13.32 4.50
CA ASP A 45 2.09 -13.15 3.37
C ASP A 45 1.43 -12.49 2.15
N PRO A 46 1.59 -11.18 1.95
CA PRO A 46 1.62 -10.11 2.96
C PRO A 46 0.23 -9.76 3.52
N ASP A 47 -0.83 -10.40 3.01
CA ASP A 47 -2.24 -10.17 3.36
C ASP A 47 -2.61 -8.67 3.37
N PHE A 48 -2.12 -7.96 2.36
CA PHE A 48 -2.27 -6.51 2.19
C PHE A 48 -2.68 -6.20 0.76
N VAL A 49 -3.72 -5.38 0.61
CA VAL A 49 -4.32 -5.00 -0.67
C VAL A 49 -4.20 -3.49 -0.85
N ILE A 50 -3.72 -3.10 -2.03
CA ILE A 50 -3.72 -1.71 -2.50
C ILE A 50 -4.85 -1.57 -3.51
N VAL A 51 -5.85 -0.77 -3.20
CA VAL A 51 -6.98 -0.47 -4.08
C VAL A 51 -6.73 0.86 -4.77
N GLY A 52 -6.58 0.85 -6.09
CA GLY A 52 -6.49 2.05 -6.92
C GLY A 52 -7.88 2.55 -7.31
N TYR A 53 -8.19 3.79 -6.95
CA TYR A 53 -9.40 4.51 -7.36
C TYR A 53 -9.12 5.48 -8.52
N GLY A 54 -10.15 6.20 -8.95
CA GLY A 54 -10.01 7.32 -9.89
C GLY A 54 -9.46 6.89 -11.25
N LYS A 55 -8.49 7.66 -11.76
CA LYS A 55 -7.93 7.45 -13.11
C LYS A 55 -7.11 6.17 -13.24
N VAL A 56 -6.52 5.72 -12.13
CA VAL A 56 -5.79 4.44 -12.08
C VAL A 56 -6.76 3.29 -12.29
N GLY A 57 -7.90 3.30 -11.57
CA GLY A 57 -8.96 2.30 -11.73
C GLY A 57 -9.74 2.41 -13.05
N GLY A 58 -9.68 3.56 -13.73
CA GLY A 58 -10.38 3.82 -14.99
C GLY A 58 -9.54 3.69 -16.27
N LEU A 59 -8.27 3.29 -16.20
CA LEU A 59 -7.32 3.25 -17.34
C LEU A 59 -7.12 4.62 -18.04
N GLU A 60 -7.34 5.73 -17.33
CA GLU A 60 -7.20 7.10 -17.86
C GLU A 60 -5.99 7.82 -17.27
N PHE A 61 -4.96 7.06 -16.87
CA PHE A 61 -3.81 7.60 -16.18
C PHE A 61 -2.99 8.53 -17.10
N GLY A 62 -2.56 9.66 -16.56
CA GLY A 62 -1.78 10.69 -17.27
C GLY A 62 -0.56 11.15 -16.47
N HIS A 63 0.41 11.77 -17.14
CA HIS A 63 1.76 12.08 -16.61
C HIS A 63 1.86 12.91 -15.31
N GLY A 64 0.78 13.57 -14.88
CA GLY A 64 0.73 14.32 -13.62
C GLY A 64 -0.47 13.94 -12.77
N SER A 65 -0.93 12.69 -12.88
CA SER A 65 -2.06 12.19 -12.08
C SER A 65 -1.57 11.65 -10.75
N ASP A 66 -2.27 12.01 -9.69
CA ASP A 66 -2.06 11.42 -8.36
C ASP A 66 -2.54 9.97 -8.36
N LEU A 67 -1.93 9.13 -7.51
CA LEU A 67 -2.42 7.80 -7.21
C LEU A 67 -3.47 7.87 -6.11
N ASP A 68 -4.74 7.73 -6.47
CA ASP A 68 -5.83 7.61 -5.52
C ASP A 68 -5.82 6.20 -4.91
N LEU A 69 -5.33 6.03 -3.68
CA LEU A 69 -5.11 4.72 -3.06
C LEU A 69 -5.92 4.52 -1.78
N VAL A 70 -6.35 3.28 -1.56
CA VAL A 70 -6.88 2.79 -0.28
C VAL A 70 -6.14 1.50 0.10
N PHE A 71 -5.80 1.35 1.38
CA PHE A 71 -5.08 0.20 1.88
C PHE A 71 -5.96 -0.66 2.78
N ILE A 72 -5.92 -1.97 2.54
CA ILE A 72 -6.69 -2.97 3.27
C ILE A 72 -5.75 -4.10 3.71
N HIS A 73 -5.95 -4.68 4.89
CA HIS A 73 -5.24 -5.87 5.33
C HIS A 73 -6.19 -6.97 5.83
N ASP A 74 -5.75 -8.22 5.80
CA ASP A 74 -6.51 -9.37 6.34
C ASP A 74 -5.78 -10.09 7.51
N GLY A 75 -4.71 -9.48 8.05
CA GLY A 75 -4.09 -9.97 9.28
C GLY A 75 -4.86 -9.58 10.55
N ASP A 76 -4.59 -10.29 11.65
CA ASP A 76 -5.15 -9.98 12.97
C ASP A 76 -4.49 -8.71 13.54
N PRO A 77 -5.26 -7.64 13.77
CA PRO A 77 -4.70 -6.38 14.27
C PRO A 77 -4.23 -6.46 15.73
N GLN A 78 -4.68 -7.45 16.50
CA GLN A 78 -4.36 -7.62 17.92
C GLN A 78 -3.21 -8.59 18.18
N CYS A 79 -2.89 -9.46 17.21
CA CYS A 79 -1.75 -10.36 17.33
C CYS A 79 -0.43 -9.63 17.19
N GLU A 80 0.56 -10.10 17.93
CA GLU A 80 1.95 -9.67 17.82
C GLU A 80 2.66 -10.33 16.63
N THR A 81 3.60 -9.64 16.03
CA THR A 81 4.44 -10.17 14.94
C THR A 81 5.47 -11.18 15.46
N ASP A 82 5.86 -12.14 14.63
CA ASP A 82 6.66 -13.32 15.06
C ASP A 82 8.19 -13.06 15.22
N GLY A 83 8.63 -11.80 15.24
CA GLY A 83 10.04 -11.43 15.21
C GLY A 83 10.58 -10.88 16.54
N GLY A 84 11.92 -10.76 16.62
CA GLY A 84 12.61 -10.36 17.86
C GLY A 84 12.33 -8.93 18.35
N LYS A 85 11.83 -8.04 17.49
CA LYS A 85 11.29 -6.72 17.88
C LYS A 85 9.80 -6.67 17.56
N SER A 86 9.04 -7.56 18.18
CA SER A 86 7.60 -7.71 18.01
C SER A 86 6.83 -6.38 18.16
N ILE A 87 5.79 -6.22 17.35
CA ILE A 87 4.80 -5.15 17.40
C ILE A 87 3.42 -5.74 17.12
N ASP A 88 2.35 -5.05 17.55
CA ASP A 88 0.99 -5.46 17.21
C ASP A 88 0.73 -5.35 15.69
N GLY A 89 -0.18 -6.19 15.18
CA GLY A 89 -0.52 -6.29 13.76
C GLY A 89 -1.04 -4.98 13.18
N ALA A 90 -1.89 -4.25 13.93
CA ALA A 90 -2.38 -2.95 13.50
C ALA A 90 -1.25 -1.94 13.26
N GLN A 91 -0.26 -1.90 14.14
CA GLN A 91 0.93 -1.08 14.02
C GLN A 91 1.81 -1.56 12.85
N PHE A 92 1.94 -2.86 12.64
CA PHE A 92 2.68 -3.40 11.50
C PHE A 92 2.08 -2.93 10.17
N PHE A 93 0.77 -3.13 9.97
CA PHE A 93 0.11 -2.74 8.72
C PHE A 93 0.05 -1.23 8.54
N THR A 94 -0.14 -0.46 9.61
CA THR A 94 -0.05 1.01 9.55
C THR A 94 1.33 1.47 9.09
N ARG A 95 2.40 0.87 9.64
CA ARG A 95 3.78 1.18 9.21
C ARG A 95 4.04 0.74 7.77
N LEU A 96 3.45 -0.38 7.33
CA LEU A 96 3.53 -0.84 5.95
C LEU A 96 2.92 0.21 5.00
N GLY A 97 1.70 0.66 5.26
CA GLY A 97 1.04 1.70 4.48
C GLY A 97 1.82 3.02 4.46
N GLN A 98 2.31 3.49 5.62
CA GLN A 98 3.15 4.69 5.71
C GLN A 98 4.43 4.56 4.88
N LYS A 99 5.05 3.39 4.89
CA LYS A 99 6.31 3.13 4.19
C LYS A 99 6.13 3.03 2.68
N ILE A 100 5.00 2.48 2.21
CA ILE A 100 4.59 2.51 0.81
C ILE A 100 4.43 3.97 0.35
N ILE A 101 3.68 4.79 1.09
CA ILE A 101 3.51 6.22 0.77
C ILE A 101 4.86 6.93 0.73
N HIS A 102 5.73 6.66 1.71
CA HIS A 102 7.06 7.25 1.74
C HIS A 102 7.89 6.87 0.51
N PHE A 103 7.88 5.60 0.09
CA PHE A 103 8.62 5.17 -1.10
C PHE A 103 8.10 5.83 -2.38
N LEU A 104 6.80 6.08 -2.48
CA LEU A 104 6.22 6.76 -3.64
C LEU A 104 6.52 8.26 -3.67
N THR A 105 6.47 8.93 -2.52
CA THR A 105 6.51 10.40 -2.41
C THR A 105 7.87 10.98 -2.01
N ALA A 106 8.83 10.15 -1.59
CA ALA A 106 10.15 10.65 -1.18
C ALA A 106 10.90 11.31 -2.34
N GLN A 107 11.42 12.51 -2.09
CA GLN A 107 12.29 13.22 -3.03
C GLN A 107 13.65 12.55 -3.09
N THR A 108 14.01 12.04 -4.27
CA THR A 108 15.34 11.52 -4.58
C THR A 108 16.06 12.45 -5.56
N PRO A 109 17.38 12.26 -5.83
CA PRO A 109 18.07 12.98 -6.91
C PRO A 109 17.44 12.80 -8.29
N SER A 110 16.66 11.73 -8.50
CA SER A 110 15.96 11.43 -9.74
C SER A 110 14.52 11.96 -9.77
N GLY A 111 14.06 12.64 -8.72
CA GLY A 111 12.66 13.05 -8.56
C GLY A 111 11.89 12.23 -7.52
N THR A 112 10.59 12.42 -7.48
CA THR A 112 9.60 11.58 -6.78
C THR A 112 9.04 10.53 -7.75
N LEU A 113 8.49 9.42 -7.24
CA LEU A 113 7.84 8.42 -8.11
C LEU A 113 6.43 8.87 -8.48
N TYR A 114 5.58 9.07 -7.46
CA TYR A 114 4.20 9.50 -7.63
C TYR A 114 3.74 10.33 -6.42
N GLU A 115 2.86 11.29 -6.68
CA GLU A 115 2.01 11.85 -5.64
C GLU A 115 0.92 10.84 -5.27
N VAL A 116 0.51 10.82 -4.00
CA VAL A 116 -0.47 9.86 -3.48
C VAL A 116 -1.61 10.59 -2.80
N ASP A 117 -2.84 10.27 -3.20
CA ASP A 117 -4.06 10.74 -2.58
C ASP A 117 -4.77 9.61 -1.83
N MET A 118 -4.89 9.76 -0.50
CA MET A 118 -5.53 8.77 0.38
C MET A 118 -6.94 9.21 0.82
N ARG A 119 -7.53 10.25 0.23
CA ARG A 119 -8.80 10.85 0.72
C ARG A 119 -10.02 9.95 0.55
N LEU A 120 -9.96 8.98 -0.36
CA LEU A 120 -11.07 8.07 -0.67
C LEU A 120 -11.18 6.87 0.30
N ARG A 121 -10.25 6.73 1.26
CA ARG A 121 -10.32 5.67 2.27
C ARG A 121 -11.55 5.84 3.18
N PRO A 122 -12.03 4.77 3.86
CA PRO A 122 -13.15 4.86 4.79
C PRO A 122 -12.96 5.98 5.82
N SER A 123 -14.00 6.79 6.04
CA SER A 123 -13.96 7.99 6.91
C SER A 123 -12.97 9.08 6.48
N GLY A 124 -12.42 9.00 5.26
CA GLY A 124 -11.56 10.02 4.65
C GLY A 124 -10.33 10.35 5.50
N ALA A 125 -10.00 11.64 5.60
CA ALA A 125 -8.83 12.12 6.35
C ALA A 125 -8.86 11.77 7.86
N ALA A 126 -10.05 11.54 8.42
CA ALA A 126 -10.24 11.18 9.83
C ALA A 126 -10.17 9.66 10.08
N GLY A 127 -10.18 8.85 9.03
CA GLY A 127 -10.09 7.39 9.12
C GLY A 127 -8.67 6.86 9.28
N LEU A 128 -8.57 5.60 9.70
CA LEU A 128 -7.31 4.86 9.73
C LEU A 128 -6.66 4.87 8.34
N LEU A 129 -5.32 4.85 8.31
CA LEU A 129 -4.59 4.79 7.05
C LEU A 129 -4.81 3.45 6.32
N VAL A 130 -4.92 2.37 7.09
CA VAL A 130 -5.15 1.02 6.61
C VAL A 130 -6.35 0.46 7.36
N SER A 131 -7.31 -0.08 6.62
CA SER A 131 -8.49 -0.74 7.18
C SER A 131 -8.29 -2.26 7.20
N SER A 132 -8.92 -2.95 8.16
CA SER A 132 -9.03 -4.41 8.07
C SER A 132 -10.10 -4.79 7.04
N LEU A 133 -9.97 -5.96 6.43
CA LEU A 133 -10.92 -6.46 5.43
C LEU A 133 -12.34 -6.58 5.99
N GLY A 134 -12.49 -7.00 7.26
CA GLY A 134 -13.79 -7.09 7.90
C GLY A 134 -14.44 -5.75 8.28
N ALA A 135 -13.68 -4.65 8.24
CA ALA A 135 -14.17 -3.30 8.53
C ALA A 135 -14.43 -2.44 7.28
N PHE A 136 -14.02 -2.92 6.10
CA PHE A 136 -14.24 -2.30 4.80
C PHE A 136 -15.53 -2.82 4.16
#